data_AF-A0A7S1PLW7-F1
#
_entry.id   AF-A0A7S1PLW7-F1
#
_cell.length_a   1.000
_cell.length_b   1.000
_cell.length_c   1.000
_cell.angle_alpha   90.00
_cell.angle_beta   90.00
_cell.angle_gamma   90.00
#
_symmetry.space_group_name_H-M   'P 1'
#
loop_
_entity.id
_entity.type
_entity.pdbx_description
1 polymer ?
#
loop_
_entity_poly.entity_id
_entity_poly.type
_entity_poly.pdbx_seq_one_letter_code
_entity_poly.pdbx_strand_id
1 'polypeptide(L)'
;PAGYPDMESFKAEAARRIAKAGTIDPTAPAPHATAGARRAAPRFYECVKEKRAKAAAGCGGGPCDIVWVGDSLSEDMTGYKCYWDRTLPGVGGSWSKSSLRNRTMLVAGSMDETQHTLYTLREVLPALQRPLLFFVLIGTNNIGSSLMRPPQTTRGVKAVVDAIRAAFPGVKVLLHTQLPRYDEPEPAHRGTLQMRLDVLDTLLSGYA
;
A
#
# COMPACT_ATOMS: atom_id res chain seq x y z
N PRO A 1 30.03 -7.47 -18.74
CA PRO A 1 28.89 -8.17 -18.12
C PRO A 1 29.19 -8.47 -16.64
N ALA A 2 28.86 -7.54 -15.75
CA ALA A 2 29.00 -7.77 -14.31
C ALA A 2 27.86 -8.69 -13.87
N GLY A 3 28.19 -9.92 -13.47
CA GLY A 3 27.22 -10.88 -12.95
C GLY A 3 26.50 -10.30 -11.75
N TYR A 4 25.20 -10.59 -11.63
CA TYR A 4 24.45 -10.28 -10.42
C TYR A 4 25.16 -10.91 -9.21
N PRO A 5 25.29 -10.19 -8.09
CA PRO A 5 25.84 -10.77 -6.86
C PRO A 5 25.04 -12.01 -6.45
N ASP A 6 25.72 -12.98 -5.86
CA ASP A 6 25.04 -14.16 -5.32
C ASP A 6 24.03 -13.76 -4.23
N MET A 7 23.03 -14.60 -4.02
CA MET A 7 21.91 -14.29 -3.13
C MET A 7 22.33 -14.00 -1.68
N GLU A 8 23.45 -14.53 -1.20
CA GLU A 8 23.92 -14.31 0.17
C GLU A 8 24.66 -12.98 0.32
N SER A 9 25.51 -12.62 -0.65
CA SER A 9 26.13 -11.28 -0.68
C SER A 9 25.09 -10.18 -0.90
N PHE A 10 24.02 -10.48 -1.64
CA PHE A 10 22.87 -9.60 -1.82
C PHE A 10 22.11 -9.32 -0.51
N LYS A 11 21.70 -10.39 0.21
CA LYS A 11 21.02 -10.29 1.52
C LYS A 11 21.83 -9.49 2.54
N ALA A 12 23.15 -9.70 2.57
CA ALA A 12 24.05 -9.03 3.51
C ALA A 12 24.12 -7.50 3.28
N GLU A 13 24.09 -7.05 2.03
CA GLU A 13 24.10 -5.62 1.70
C GLU A 13 22.74 -4.95 1.96
N ALA A 14 21.64 -5.65 1.69
CA ALA A 14 20.29 -5.17 1.98
C ALA A 14 20.08 -4.95 3.50
N ALA A 15 20.48 -5.92 4.33
CA ALA A 15 20.40 -5.82 5.78
C ALA A 15 21.16 -4.59 6.35
N ARG A 16 22.36 -4.31 5.81
CA ARG A 16 23.13 -3.10 6.19
C ARG A 16 22.42 -1.81 5.85
N ARG A 17 21.75 -1.75 4.70
CA ARG A 17 21.02 -0.54 4.24
C ARG A 17 19.76 -0.27 5.03
N ILE A 18 19.05 -1.32 5.44
CA ILE A 18 17.87 -1.22 6.30
C ILE A 18 18.27 -0.70 7.68
N ALA A 19 19.32 -1.26 8.29
CA ALA A 19 19.83 -0.82 9.60
C ALA A 19 20.23 0.66 9.61
N LYS A 20 20.84 1.15 8.52
CA LYS A 20 21.26 2.56 8.38
C LYS A 20 20.09 3.55 8.27
N ALA A 21 18.90 3.09 7.91
CA ALA A 21 17.83 3.98 7.49
C ALA A 21 16.80 4.33 8.59
N GLY A 22 16.92 3.78 9.80
CA GLY A 22 16.15 4.18 11.01
C GLY A 22 14.68 3.72 11.02
N THR A 23 14.03 3.68 12.19
CA THR A 23 12.63 3.25 12.36
C THR A 23 11.62 4.32 11.91
N ILE A 24 10.50 3.89 11.30
CA ILE A 24 9.36 4.78 11.01
C ILE A 24 8.41 4.72 12.21
N ASP A 25 8.04 5.87 12.76
CA ASP A 25 7.05 5.96 13.85
C ASP A 25 5.64 5.68 13.30
N PRO A 26 4.98 4.58 13.74
CA PRO A 26 3.64 4.23 13.29
C PRO A 26 2.53 5.12 13.88
N THR A 27 2.86 5.97 14.86
CA THR A 27 1.94 6.91 15.51
C THR A 27 2.04 8.33 14.96
N ALA A 28 3.04 8.59 14.10
CA ALA A 28 3.22 9.89 13.50
C ALA A 28 1.96 10.29 12.71
N PRO A 29 1.48 11.53 12.85
CA PRO A 29 0.43 12.04 11.97
C PRO A 29 0.88 11.90 10.52
N ALA A 30 -0.07 11.74 9.59
CA ALA A 30 0.26 11.75 8.16
C ALA A 30 1.15 12.98 7.89
N PRO A 31 2.34 12.82 7.30
CA PRO A 31 3.27 13.91 7.11
C PRO A 31 2.57 15.00 6.31
N HIS A 32 2.33 16.12 6.98
CA HIS A 32 1.94 17.34 6.30
C HIS A 32 3.15 17.82 5.51
N ALA A 33 2.91 18.08 4.22
CA ALA A 33 3.93 18.39 3.24
C ALA A 33 4.90 19.48 3.72
N THR A 34 6.19 19.16 3.72
CA THR A 34 7.25 20.16 3.73
C THR A 34 7.26 20.91 2.39
N ALA A 35 7.52 22.22 2.47
CA ALA A 35 7.67 23.24 1.41
C ALA A 35 7.47 22.77 -0.05
N GLY A 36 6.37 23.21 -0.68
CA GLY A 36 5.94 22.80 -2.03
C GLY A 36 4.61 22.01 -2.05
N ALA A 37 3.84 22.10 -0.96
CA ALA A 37 2.68 21.26 -0.66
C ALA A 37 1.68 21.13 -1.83
N ARG A 38 1.62 19.93 -2.43
CA ARG A 38 0.47 19.50 -3.23
C ARG A 38 -0.79 19.69 -2.38
N ARG A 39 -1.85 20.22 -2.98
CA ARG A 39 -3.13 20.47 -2.29
C ARG A 39 -3.57 19.20 -1.58
N ALA A 40 -3.84 19.30 -0.28
CA ALA A 40 -4.35 18.18 0.50
C ALA A 40 -5.62 17.62 -0.15
N ALA A 41 -5.74 16.29 -0.18
CA ALA A 41 -6.92 15.59 -0.68
C ALA A 41 -8.16 16.07 0.09
N PRO A 42 -9.12 16.77 -0.54
CA PRO A 42 -10.16 17.51 0.17
C PRO A 42 -11.08 16.59 0.97
N ARG A 43 -11.28 15.34 0.50
CA ARG A 43 -12.16 14.36 1.16
C ARG A 43 -11.42 13.24 1.89
N PHE A 44 -10.12 13.38 2.18
CA PHE A 44 -9.34 12.29 2.80
C PHE A 44 -10.03 11.69 4.03
N TYR A 45 -10.34 12.52 5.03
CA TYR A 45 -10.94 12.07 6.29
C TYR A 45 -12.37 11.55 6.12
N GLU A 46 -13.16 12.14 5.23
CA GLU A 46 -14.53 11.67 4.93
C GLU A 46 -14.49 10.27 4.31
N CYS A 47 -13.63 10.07 3.32
CA CYS A 47 -13.43 8.78 2.68
C CYS A 47 -12.89 7.71 3.64
N VAL A 48 -12.07 8.08 4.63
CA VAL A 48 -11.66 7.15 5.70
C VAL A 48 -12.85 6.76 6.58
N LYS A 49 -13.73 7.71 6.94
CA LYS A 49 -14.96 7.43 7.70
C LYS A 49 -15.91 6.52 6.91
N GLU A 50 -16.12 6.80 5.62
CA GLU A 50 -16.94 5.96 4.74
C GLU A 50 -16.39 4.53 4.64
N LYS A 51 -15.05 4.38 4.52
CA LYS A 51 -14.39 3.08 4.55
C LYS A 51 -14.64 2.35 5.87
N ARG A 52 -14.48 3.02 7.01
CA ARG A 52 -14.75 2.44 8.34
C ARG A 52 -16.21 2.00 8.47
N ALA A 53 -17.16 2.82 8.01
CA ALA A 53 -18.58 2.48 8.02
C ALA A 53 -18.88 1.25 7.14
N LYS A 54 -18.28 1.16 5.95
CA LYS A 54 -18.42 -0.01 5.07
C LYS A 54 -17.85 -1.29 5.70
N ALA A 55 -16.72 -1.19 6.40
CA ALA A 55 -16.15 -2.32 7.14
C ALA A 55 -17.09 -2.81 8.24
N ALA A 56 -17.64 -1.88 9.04
CA ALA A 56 -18.60 -2.22 10.10
C ALA A 56 -19.89 -2.85 9.56
N ALA A 57 -20.35 -2.42 8.38
CA ALA A 57 -21.56 -2.91 7.74
C ALA A 57 -21.40 -4.23 6.97
N GLY A 58 -20.18 -4.76 6.83
CA GLY A 58 -19.95 -6.04 6.13
C GLY A 58 -20.20 -5.96 4.62
N CYS A 59 -19.42 -5.13 3.91
CA CYS A 59 -19.18 -5.11 2.46
C CYS A 59 -20.37 -5.23 1.46
N GLY A 60 -21.62 -5.24 1.91
CA GLY A 60 -22.82 -5.38 1.08
C GLY A 60 -23.50 -6.76 1.13
N GLY A 61 -23.32 -7.54 2.21
CA GLY A 61 -24.08 -8.79 2.41
C GLY A 61 -23.44 -9.85 3.32
N GLY A 62 -22.33 -9.53 3.99
CA GLY A 62 -21.61 -10.46 4.87
C GLY A 62 -20.20 -9.96 5.20
N PRO A 63 -19.38 -10.73 5.93
CA PRO A 63 -18.01 -10.34 6.24
C PRO A 63 -17.21 -9.89 5.01
N CYS A 64 -16.35 -8.90 5.17
CA CYS A 64 -15.41 -8.49 4.13
C CYS A 64 -14.26 -9.52 4.05
N ASP A 65 -14.46 -10.61 3.29
CA ASP A 65 -13.45 -11.69 3.22
C ASP A 65 -12.13 -11.23 2.62
N ILE A 66 -12.18 -10.30 1.66
CA ILE A 66 -11.00 -9.77 1.00
C ILE A 66 -10.87 -8.29 1.35
N VAL A 67 -9.69 -7.88 1.80
CA VAL A 67 -9.35 -6.48 2.00
C VAL A 67 -8.22 -6.11 1.06
N TRP A 68 -8.51 -5.25 0.09
CA TRP A 68 -7.55 -4.74 -0.87
C TRP A 68 -6.94 -3.44 -0.35
N VAL A 69 -5.67 -3.49 0.02
CA VAL A 69 -4.89 -2.38 0.58
C VAL A 69 -3.98 -1.82 -0.51
N GLY A 70 -4.13 -0.54 -0.84
CA GLY A 70 -3.33 0.05 -1.92
C GLY A 70 -3.52 1.55 -2.10
N ASP A 71 -3.33 1.99 -3.34
CA ASP A 71 -3.37 3.41 -3.73
C ASP A 71 -4.27 3.64 -4.95
N SER A 72 -3.98 4.68 -5.74
CA SER A 72 -4.68 4.99 -6.99
C SER A 72 -4.86 3.78 -7.89
N LEU A 73 -3.88 2.87 -7.98
CA LEU A 73 -3.98 1.67 -8.84
C LEU A 73 -5.17 0.79 -8.46
N SER A 74 -5.41 0.63 -7.15
CA SER A 74 -6.55 -0.14 -6.65
C SER A 74 -7.84 0.67 -6.69
N GLU A 75 -7.79 1.97 -6.38
CA GLU A 75 -8.97 2.83 -6.40
C GLU A 75 -9.51 3.03 -7.84
N ASP A 76 -8.63 3.16 -8.84
CA ASP A 76 -8.99 3.26 -10.26
C ASP A 76 -9.84 2.08 -10.73
N MET A 77 -9.59 0.87 -10.20
CA MET A 77 -10.37 -0.32 -10.53
C MET A 77 -11.86 -0.13 -10.27
N THR A 78 -12.26 0.78 -9.38
CA THR A 78 -13.67 1.04 -9.06
C THR A 78 -14.35 2.01 -10.03
N GLY A 79 -13.58 2.73 -10.85
CA GLY A 79 -14.09 3.82 -11.68
C GLY A 79 -14.45 5.09 -10.90
N TYR A 80 -14.06 5.21 -9.63
CA TYR A 80 -14.34 6.36 -8.77
C TYR A 80 -13.15 6.71 -7.87
N LYS A 81 -12.83 8.00 -7.73
CA LYS A 81 -11.81 8.54 -6.83
C LYS A 81 -12.47 9.28 -5.68
N CYS A 82 -12.47 8.69 -4.49
CA CYS A 82 -13.21 9.23 -3.35
C CYS A 82 -12.66 10.57 -2.89
N TYR A 83 -11.32 10.68 -2.77
CA TYR A 83 -10.65 11.89 -2.27
C TYR A 83 -10.96 13.17 -3.06
N TRP A 84 -11.36 13.01 -4.32
CA TRP A 84 -11.64 14.10 -5.25
C TRP A 84 -13.10 14.10 -5.74
N ASP A 85 -13.93 13.21 -5.20
CA ASP A 85 -15.31 12.99 -5.63
C ASP A 85 -15.46 12.92 -7.16
N ARG A 86 -14.63 12.08 -7.78
CA ARG A 86 -14.49 12.05 -9.24
C ARG A 86 -14.74 10.67 -9.82
N THR A 87 -15.76 10.57 -10.66
CA THR A 87 -15.97 9.40 -11.53
C THR A 87 -14.96 9.39 -12.67
N LEU A 88 -14.52 8.20 -13.07
CA LEU A 88 -13.59 7.95 -14.17
C LEU A 88 -14.34 7.24 -15.30
N PRO A 89 -14.86 7.98 -16.30
CA PRO A 89 -15.60 7.37 -17.41
C PRO A 89 -14.76 6.32 -18.14
N GLY A 90 -15.38 5.19 -18.48
CA GLY A 90 -14.70 4.08 -19.17
C GLY A 90 -13.79 3.23 -18.29
N VAL A 91 -13.61 3.57 -17.01
CA VAL A 91 -12.88 2.77 -16.02
C VAL A 91 -13.90 2.07 -15.10
N GLY A 92 -13.49 0.98 -14.44
CA GLY A 92 -14.32 0.31 -13.45
C GLY A 92 -15.14 -0.88 -13.95
N GLY A 93 -15.16 -1.11 -15.28
CA GLY A 93 -15.93 -2.19 -15.91
C GLY A 93 -15.57 -3.59 -15.41
N SER A 94 -14.29 -3.87 -15.12
CA SER A 94 -13.88 -5.17 -14.58
C SER A 94 -14.32 -5.37 -13.13
N TRP A 95 -14.32 -4.31 -12.32
CA TRP A 95 -14.73 -4.37 -10.92
C TRP A 95 -16.24 -4.45 -10.76
N SER A 96 -17.00 -3.70 -11.56
CA SER A 96 -18.47 -3.74 -11.53
C SER A 96 -19.00 -5.14 -11.87
N LYS A 97 -18.31 -5.86 -12.77
CA LYS A 97 -18.59 -7.25 -13.17
C LYS A 97 -18.06 -8.32 -12.20
N SER A 98 -17.23 -7.95 -11.23
CA SER A 98 -16.65 -8.93 -10.28
C SER A 98 -17.73 -9.45 -9.31
N SER A 99 -17.89 -10.77 -9.25
CA SER A 99 -18.74 -11.43 -8.25
C SER A 99 -18.23 -11.25 -6.82
N LEU A 100 -16.96 -10.89 -6.64
CA LEU A 100 -16.33 -10.67 -5.33
C LEU A 100 -16.52 -9.24 -4.80
N ARG A 101 -17.13 -8.34 -5.58
CA ARG A 101 -17.25 -6.91 -5.22
C ARG A 101 -17.91 -6.70 -3.85
N ASN A 102 -18.98 -7.43 -3.57
CA ASN A 102 -19.74 -7.32 -2.31
C ASN A 102 -19.09 -8.09 -1.14
N ARG A 103 -17.96 -8.75 -1.38
CA ARG A 103 -17.14 -9.43 -0.36
C ARG A 103 -15.76 -8.79 -0.21
N THR A 104 -15.51 -7.71 -0.96
CA THR A 104 -14.22 -7.03 -0.98
C THR A 104 -14.31 -5.60 -0.45
N MET A 105 -13.47 -5.31 0.52
CA MET A 105 -13.22 -3.98 1.06
C MET A 105 -12.02 -3.35 0.33
N LEU A 106 -12.14 -2.10 -0.11
CA LEU A 106 -10.98 -1.33 -0.58
C LEU A 106 -10.51 -0.37 0.51
N VAL A 107 -9.27 -0.54 0.95
CA VAL A 107 -8.48 0.38 1.76
C VAL A 107 -7.43 1.01 0.84
N ALA A 108 -7.91 1.88 -0.05
CA ALA A 108 -7.07 2.56 -1.03
C ALA A 108 -7.57 3.97 -1.34
N GLY A 109 -6.66 4.82 -1.80
CA GLY A 109 -6.91 6.20 -2.12
C GLY A 109 -5.88 6.78 -3.09
N SER A 110 -6.31 7.76 -3.88
CA SER A 110 -5.45 8.40 -4.86
C SER A 110 -4.29 9.13 -4.20
N MET A 111 -3.08 8.90 -4.71
CA MET A 111 -1.83 9.40 -4.13
C MET A 111 -1.50 8.82 -2.74
N ASP A 112 -2.20 7.77 -2.28
CA ASP A 112 -1.85 7.15 -1.01
C ASP A 112 -0.42 6.64 -1.03
N GLU A 113 0.25 6.92 0.08
CA GLU A 113 1.56 6.43 0.44
C GLU A 113 1.40 5.54 1.68
N THR A 114 2.42 4.78 2.04
CA THR A 114 2.34 3.82 3.15
C THR A 114 1.80 4.43 4.45
N GLN A 115 2.14 5.69 4.74
CA GLN A 115 1.68 6.40 5.94
C GLN A 115 0.21 6.87 5.88
N HIS A 116 -0.31 7.19 4.69
CA HIS A 116 -1.74 7.45 4.50
C HIS A 116 -2.55 6.16 4.69
N THR A 117 -2.02 5.06 4.17
CA THR A 117 -2.60 3.73 4.34
C THR A 117 -2.58 3.27 5.80
N LEU A 118 -1.48 3.47 6.53
CA LEU A 118 -1.38 3.17 7.95
C LEU A 118 -2.44 3.91 8.77
N TYR A 119 -2.63 5.21 8.50
CA TYR A 119 -3.70 5.99 9.13
C TYR A 119 -5.07 5.36 8.85
N THR A 120 -5.36 5.04 7.58
CA THR A 120 -6.64 4.46 7.19
C THR A 120 -6.86 3.09 7.84
N LEU A 121 -5.83 2.24 7.90
CA LEU A 121 -5.89 0.93 8.55
C LEU A 121 -6.17 1.03 10.04
N ARG A 122 -5.59 2.01 10.74
CA ARG A 122 -5.88 2.26 12.16
C ARG A 122 -7.37 2.52 12.40
N GLU A 123 -8.03 3.23 11.49
CA GLU A 123 -9.46 3.51 11.59
C GLU A 123 -10.34 2.33 11.14
N VAL A 124 -9.91 1.56 10.14
CA VAL A 124 -10.72 0.52 9.49
C VAL A 124 -10.58 -0.85 10.15
N LEU A 125 -9.38 -1.27 10.55
CA LEU A 125 -9.12 -2.61 11.09
C LEU A 125 -10.00 -2.96 12.31
N PRO A 126 -10.24 -2.07 13.29
CA PRO A 126 -11.11 -2.37 14.42
C PRO A 126 -12.58 -2.61 14.05
N ALA A 127 -13.02 -2.14 12.87
CA ALA A 127 -14.38 -2.31 12.38
C ALA A 127 -14.54 -3.53 11.45
N LEU A 128 -13.44 -4.12 10.98
CA LEU A 128 -13.47 -5.26 10.08
C LEU A 128 -13.83 -6.55 10.81
N GLN A 129 -14.72 -7.33 10.20
CA GLN A 129 -15.14 -8.63 10.74
C GLN A 129 -14.51 -9.77 9.94
N ARG A 130 -13.65 -10.55 10.60
CA ARG A 130 -13.09 -11.83 10.11
C ARG A 130 -12.64 -11.83 8.63
N PRO A 131 -11.73 -10.93 8.22
CA PRO A 131 -11.14 -11.00 6.88
C PRO A 131 -10.40 -12.34 6.70
N LEU A 132 -10.49 -12.92 5.50
CA LEU A 132 -9.79 -14.14 5.13
C LEU A 132 -8.44 -13.83 4.47
N LEU A 133 -8.36 -12.70 3.76
CA LEU A 133 -7.20 -12.31 2.97
C LEU A 133 -7.05 -10.79 2.93
N PHE A 134 -5.82 -10.32 3.14
CA PHE A 134 -5.40 -8.98 2.74
C PHE A 134 -4.55 -9.05 1.49
N PHE A 135 -4.95 -8.36 0.42
CA PHE A 135 -4.11 -8.11 -0.74
C PHE A 135 -3.44 -6.74 -0.56
N VAL A 136 -2.11 -6.67 -0.60
CA VAL A 136 -1.36 -5.44 -0.34
C VAL A 136 -0.55 -5.07 -1.58
N LEU A 137 -0.80 -3.88 -2.13
CA LEU A 137 -0.02 -3.25 -3.21
C LEU A 137 0.02 -1.74 -2.96
N ILE A 138 1.04 -1.29 -2.22
CA ILE A 138 1.21 0.10 -1.81
C ILE A 138 2.69 0.49 -1.85
N GLY A 139 3.00 1.72 -2.25
CA GLY A 139 4.35 2.28 -2.16
C GLY A 139 4.86 2.98 -3.43
N THR A 140 4.16 2.87 -4.55
CA THR A 140 4.59 3.53 -5.80
C THR A 140 4.60 5.05 -5.65
N ASN A 141 3.71 5.61 -4.83
CA ASN A 141 3.69 7.06 -4.54
C ASN A 141 4.80 7.49 -3.59
N ASN A 142 5.22 6.66 -2.63
CA ASN A 142 6.40 6.97 -1.82
C ASN A 142 7.63 7.17 -2.70
N ILE A 143 7.80 6.33 -3.73
CA ILE A 143 8.88 6.46 -4.71
C ILE A 143 8.65 7.64 -5.64
N GLY A 144 7.50 7.68 -6.33
CA GLY A 144 7.32 8.59 -7.46
C GLY A 144 6.88 10.00 -7.07
N SER A 145 6.22 10.16 -5.92
CA SER A 145 5.74 11.45 -5.43
C SER A 145 6.68 12.06 -4.41
N SER A 146 7.00 11.29 -3.37
CA SER A 146 7.84 11.76 -2.26
C SER A 146 9.33 11.48 -2.44
N LEU A 147 9.71 10.81 -3.54
CA LEU A 147 11.11 10.45 -3.85
C LEU A 147 11.80 9.72 -2.68
N MET A 148 11.03 8.97 -1.89
CA MET A 148 11.56 8.16 -0.81
C MET A 148 12.48 7.08 -1.36
N ARG A 149 13.58 6.85 -0.66
CA ARG A 149 14.53 5.80 -1.05
C ARG A 149 13.90 4.42 -0.83
N PRO A 150 14.29 3.41 -1.63
CA PRO A 150 13.75 2.06 -1.51
C PRO A 150 13.69 1.48 -0.08
N PRO A 151 14.70 1.64 0.80
CA PRO A 151 14.61 1.13 2.17
C PRO A 151 13.55 1.83 3.02
N GLN A 152 13.30 3.13 2.79
CA GLN A 152 12.28 3.89 3.51
C GLN A 152 10.88 3.39 3.15
N THR A 153 10.60 3.26 1.86
CA THR A 153 9.31 2.74 1.39
C THR A 153 9.09 1.31 1.86
N THR A 154 10.15 0.49 1.84
CA THR A 154 10.08 -0.91 2.29
C THR A 154 9.69 -1.03 3.76
N ARG A 155 10.22 -0.16 4.64
CA ARG A 155 9.78 -0.10 6.04
C ARG A 155 8.33 0.32 6.19
N GLY A 156 7.86 1.25 5.36
CA GLY A 156 6.44 1.65 5.33
C GLY A 156 5.53 0.48 4.96
N VAL A 157 5.93 -0.30 3.94
CA VAL A 157 5.21 -1.53 3.54
C VAL A 157 5.23 -2.57 4.66
N LYS A 158 6.38 -2.76 5.32
CA LYS A 158 6.47 -3.67 6.47
C LYS A 158 5.52 -3.25 7.59
N ALA A 159 5.49 -1.96 7.94
CA ALA A 159 4.59 -1.45 8.97
C ALA A 159 3.10 -1.70 8.61
N VAL A 160 2.72 -1.59 7.33
CA VAL A 160 1.37 -1.94 6.87
C VAL A 160 1.06 -3.41 7.13
N VAL A 161 1.98 -4.32 6.79
CA VAL A 161 1.80 -5.76 7.04
C VAL A 161 1.76 -6.08 8.54
N ASP A 162 2.64 -5.47 9.32
CA ASP A 162 2.70 -5.65 10.78
C ASP A 162 1.39 -5.21 11.42
N ALA A 163 0.82 -4.05 11.03
CA ALA A 163 -0.46 -3.58 11.52
C ALA A 163 -1.62 -4.56 11.21
N ILE A 164 -1.63 -5.13 10.00
CA ILE A 164 -2.62 -6.13 9.60
C ILE A 164 -2.51 -7.39 10.47
N ARG A 165 -1.30 -7.93 10.64
CA ARG A 165 -1.07 -9.16 11.42
C ARG A 165 -1.32 -8.97 12.91
N ALA A 166 -1.02 -7.79 13.44
CA ALA A 166 -1.33 -7.45 14.82
C ALA A 166 -2.85 -7.42 15.07
N ALA A 167 -3.62 -6.87 14.14
CA ALA A 167 -5.09 -6.82 14.24
C ALA A 167 -5.74 -8.20 13.98
N PHE A 168 -5.19 -8.99 13.04
CA PHE A 168 -5.73 -10.29 12.66
C PHE A 168 -4.63 -11.37 12.64
N PRO A 169 -4.27 -11.92 13.81
CA PRO A 169 -3.29 -13.00 13.90
C PRO A 169 -3.69 -14.19 13.02
N GLY A 170 -2.79 -14.65 12.16
CA GLY A 170 -3.02 -15.80 11.27
C GLY A 170 -3.78 -15.49 9.97
N VAL A 171 -4.19 -14.23 9.72
CA VAL A 171 -4.79 -13.88 8.43
C VAL A 171 -3.78 -14.04 7.30
N LYS A 172 -4.26 -14.47 6.12
CA LYS A 172 -3.41 -14.52 4.92
C LYS A 172 -3.15 -13.11 4.43
N VAL A 173 -1.88 -12.81 4.12
CA VAL A 173 -1.48 -11.55 3.49
C VAL A 173 -0.77 -11.89 2.18
N LEU A 174 -1.39 -11.52 1.06
CA LEU A 174 -0.79 -11.57 -0.26
C LEU A 174 -0.19 -10.19 -0.55
N LEU A 175 1.13 -10.09 -0.42
CA LEU A 175 1.84 -8.85 -0.70
C LEU A 175 2.42 -8.88 -2.11
N HIS A 176 2.00 -7.92 -2.92
CA HIS A 176 2.50 -7.72 -4.27
C HIS A 176 3.58 -6.63 -4.28
N THR A 177 4.67 -6.86 -5.01
CA THR A 177 5.72 -5.85 -5.21
C THR A 177 5.21 -4.70 -6.10
N GLN A 178 5.91 -3.57 -6.13
CA GLN A 178 5.52 -2.45 -7.01
C GLN A 178 5.45 -2.86 -8.47
N LEU A 179 4.43 -2.40 -9.21
CA LEU A 179 4.36 -2.59 -10.66
C LEU A 179 5.41 -1.76 -11.42
N PRO A 180 5.74 -2.09 -12.67
CA PRO A 180 6.49 -1.20 -13.57
C PRO A 180 5.83 0.15 -13.70
N ARG A 181 6.69 1.17 -13.72
CA ARG A 181 6.31 2.56 -13.92
C ARG A 181 7.23 3.07 -15.01
N TYR A 182 6.63 3.63 -16.06
CA TYR A 182 7.29 4.14 -17.28
C TYR A 182 7.81 3.04 -18.23
N ASP A 183 7.81 3.36 -19.53
CA ASP A 183 8.20 2.44 -20.60
C ASP A 183 9.72 2.39 -20.84
N GLU A 184 10.49 3.36 -20.31
CA GLU A 184 11.93 3.45 -20.53
C GLU A 184 12.78 3.45 -19.24
N PRO A 185 13.94 2.75 -19.25
CA PRO A 185 14.87 2.67 -18.12
C PRO A 185 15.74 3.93 -18.03
N GLU A 186 15.12 5.09 -17.77
CA GLU A 186 15.89 6.28 -17.44
C GLU A 186 16.68 6.06 -16.12
N PRO A 187 17.88 6.65 -15.94
CA PRO A 187 18.66 6.49 -14.71
C PRO A 187 17.89 6.85 -13.43
N ALA A 188 16.94 7.79 -13.51
CA ALA A 188 16.05 8.18 -12.42
C ALA A 188 15.07 7.06 -11.98
N HIS A 189 14.81 6.06 -12.85
CA HIS A 189 13.82 5.02 -12.63
C HIS A 189 14.39 3.69 -12.12
N ARG A 190 15.73 3.54 -12.05
CA ARG A 190 16.41 2.36 -11.45
C ARG A 190 15.98 2.11 -10.00
N GLY A 191 15.51 3.14 -9.29
CA GLY A 191 14.99 3.02 -7.93
C GLY A 191 13.76 2.12 -7.80
N THR A 192 12.92 1.99 -8.85
CA THR A 192 11.71 1.14 -8.80
C THR A 192 12.05 -0.35 -8.83
N LEU A 193 13.01 -0.77 -9.68
CA LEU A 193 13.50 -2.14 -9.71
C LEU A 193 14.23 -2.49 -8.41
N GLN A 194 15.14 -1.62 -7.95
CA GLN A 194 15.85 -1.85 -6.69
C GLN A 194 14.88 -1.95 -5.50
N MET A 195 13.79 -1.16 -5.48
CA MET A 195 12.77 -1.32 -4.45
C MET A 195 12.02 -2.64 -4.52
N ARG A 196 11.70 -3.16 -5.70
CA ARG A 196 11.07 -4.50 -5.77
C ARG A 196 11.94 -5.54 -5.09
N LEU A 197 13.25 -5.47 -5.34
CA LEU A 197 14.22 -6.36 -4.75
C LEU A 197 14.34 -6.12 -3.24
N ASP A 198 14.45 -4.87 -2.78
CA ASP A 198 14.57 -4.53 -1.36
C ASP A 198 13.30 -4.91 -0.56
N VAL A 199 12.11 -4.72 -1.15
CA VAL A 199 10.83 -5.16 -0.57
C VAL A 199 10.80 -6.67 -0.50
N LEU A 200 11.11 -7.37 -1.59
CA LEU A 200 11.16 -8.82 -1.62
C LEU A 200 12.15 -9.35 -0.57
N ASP A 201 13.32 -8.76 -0.42
CA ASP A 201 14.32 -9.15 0.56
C ASP A 201 13.87 -8.90 2.00
N THR A 202 13.22 -7.76 2.28
CA THR A 202 12.65 -7.51 3.62
C THR A 202 11.54 -8.51 3.95
N LEU A 203 10.78 -8.93 2.95
CA LEU A 203 9.74 -9.94 3.08
C LEU A 203 10.27 -11.37 3.17
N LEU A 204 11.50 -11.63 2.73
CA LEU A 204 12.12 -12.95 2.83
C LEU A 204 13.03 -13.06 4.07
N SER A 205 13.66 -11.97 4.51
CA SER A 205 14.56 -11.94 5.67
C SER A 205 13.85 -11.76 7.01
N GLY A 206 12.69 -11.08 7.04
CA GLY A 206 11.88 -10.90 8.25
C GLY A 206 10.83 -12.00 8.48
N TYR A 207 10.78 -13.02 7.62
CA TYR A 207 9.72 -14.03 7.58
C TYR A 207 10.24 -15.47 7.43
N ALA A 208 11.54 -15.69 7.69
CA ALA A 208 12.13 -17.01 7.91
C ALA A 208 12.15 -17.36 9.40
#